data_AF-A0A3B9WS21-F1
#
_entry.id   AF-A0A3B9WS21-F1
#
_cell.length_a   1.000
_cell.length_b   1.000
_cell.length_c   1.000
_cell.angle_alpha   90.00
_cell.angle_beta   90.00
_cell.angle_gamma   90.00
#
_symmetry.space_group_name_H-M   'P 1'
#
loop_
_entity.id
_entity.type
_entity.pdbx_description
1 polymer ?
#
loop_
_entity_poly.entity_id
_entity_poly.type
_entity_poly.pdbx_seq_one_letter_code
_entity_poly.pdbx_strand_id
1 'polypeptide(L)' 'MRTVYLDCGMGAAGDMLTAALYELMDEKDREEFLASIRGAGIPKTAVSLESMTKCGIVGTHFTVRVDGEEEASEDVH' A
#
# COMPACT_ATOMS: atom_id res chain seq x y z
N MET A 1 -19.16 12.78 9.13
CA MET A 1 -17.74 12.53 8.82
C MET A 1 -17.12 11.84 10.02
N ARG A 2 -16.34 10.77 9.82
CA ARG A 2 -15.57 10.10 10.88
C ARG A 2 -14.10 10.40 10.63
N THR A 3 -13.36 10.81 11.66
CA THR A 3 -11.93 11.11 11.57
C THR A 3 -11.15 9.95 12.16
N VAL A 4 -10.19 9.43 11.40
CA VAL A 4 -9.24 8.41 11.86
C VAL A 4 -7.91 9.11 12.15
N TYR A 5 -7.35 8.89 13.33
CA TYR A 5 -6.03 9.37 13.71
C TYR A 5 -5.07 8.19 13.74
N LEU A 6 -3.90 8.34 13.12
CA LEU A 6 -2.84 7.35 13.08
C LEU A 6 -1.65 7.90 13.85
N ASP A 7 -1.18 7.17 14.87
CA ASP A 7 0.06 7.49 15.56
C ASP A 7 1.22 6.84 14.80
N CYS A 8 2.04 7.67 14.16
CA CYS A 8 3.18 7.25 13.35
C CYS A 8 4.51 7.25 14.14
N GLY A 9 4.48 7.36 15.48
CA GLY A 9 5.67 7.46 16.32
C GLY A 9 6.64 6.28 16.24
N MET A 10 6.17 5.11 15.80
CA MET A 10 6.98 3.89 15.59
C MET A 10 7.49 3.74 14.13
N GLY A 11 7.21 4.72 13.28
CA GLY A 11 7.30 4.58 11.83
C GLY A 11 6.00 4.07 11.23
N ALA A 12 5.68 4.51 10.02
CA ALA A 12 4.52 4.05 9.26
C ALA A 12 5.01 3.45 7.95
N ALA A 13 4.98 2.12 7.86
CA ALA A 13 5.26 1.41 6.62
C ALA A 13 4.15 1.73 5.61
N GLY A 14 4.51 2.43 4.53
CA GLY A 14 3.55 2.96 3.56
C GLY A 14 2.73 1.87 2.87
N ASP A 15 3.35 0.73 2.58
CA ASP A 15 2.73 -0.46 2.01
C ASP A 15 1.67 -1.07 2.93
N MET A 16 1.99 -1.31 4.20
CA MET A 16 1.07 -1.91 5.18
C MET A 16 -0.08 -0.96 5.52
N LEU A 17 0.20 0.34 5.66
CA LEU A 17 -0.84 1.32 5.95
C LEU A 17 -1.80 1.46 4.76
N THR A 18 -1.26 1.52 3.55
CA THR A 18 -2.07 1.60 2.32
C THR A 18 -2.95 0.35 2.19
N ALA A 19 -2.39 -0.83 2.43
CA ALA A 19 -3.16 -2.08 2.39
C ALA A 19 -4.30 -2.10 3.43
N ALA A 20 -4.04 -1.71 4.68
CA ALA A 20 -5.05 -1.67 5.73
C ALA A 20 -6.19 -0.68 5.41
N LEU A 21 -5.86 0.50 4.86
CA LEU A 21 -6.87 1.48 4.45
C LEU A 21 -7.65 1.02 3.23
N TYR A 22 -6.99 0.38 2.26
CA TYR A 22 -7.61 -0.19 1.07
C TYR A 22 -8.63 -1.28 1.43
N GLU A 23 -8.33 -2.12 2.42
CA GLU A 23 -9.25 -3.16 2.88
C GLU A 23 -10.52 -2.62 3.55
N LEU A 24 -10.50 -1.39 4.08
CA LEU A 24 -11.67 -0.75 4.68
C LEU A 24 -12.63 -0.11 3.64
N MET A 25 -12.19 0.04 2.40
CA MET A 25 -12.97 0.65 1.32
C MET A 25 -13.99 -0.33 0.74
N ASP A 26 -15.08 0.22 0.20
CA ASP A 26 -16.02 -0.54 -0.64
C ASP A 26 -15.36 -0.88 -1.99
N GLU A 27 -15.85 -1.93 -2.66
CA GLU A 27 -15.22 -2.46 -3.88
C GLU A 27 -15.08 -1.40 -5.00
N LYS A 28 -16.09 -0.52 -5.14
CA LYS A 28 -16.06 0.58 -6.10
C LYS A 28 -14.95 1.59 -5.79
N ASP A 29 -14.77 1.93 -4.52
CA ASP A 29 -13.77 2.90 -4.09
C ASP A 29 -12.35 2.33 -4.21
N ARG A 30 -12.21 1.01 -4.03
CA ARG A 30 -10.95 0.29 -4.27
C ARG A 30 -10.51 0.40 -5.73
N GLU A 31 -11.41 0.15 -6.68
CA GLU A 31 -11.10 0.27 -8.11
C GLU A 31 -10.67 1.70 -8.49
N GLU A 32 -11.41 2.71 -7.99
CA GLU A 32 -11.09 4.12 -8.21
C GLU A 32 -9.74 4.50 -7.60
N PHE A 33 -9.44 4.03 -6.38
CA PHE A 33 -8.15 4.22 -5.72
C PHE A 33 -7.00 3.62 -6.54
N LEU A 34 -7.15 2.37 -7.03
CA LEU A 34 -6.12 1.72 -7.85
C LEU A 34 -5.88 2.43 -9.18
N ALA A 35 -6.94 2.91 -9.82
CA ALA A 35 -6.83 3.71 -11.03
C ALA A 35 -6.08 5.02 -10.75
N SER A 36 -6.41 5.70 -9.64
CA SER A 36 -5.77 6.94 -9.23
C SER A 36 -4.28 6.75 -8.94
N ILE A 37 -3.90 5.73 -8.17
CA ILE A 37 -2.50 5.56 -7.75
C ILE A 37 -1.61 5.09 -8.91
N ARG A 38 -2.11 4.22 -9.79
CA ARG A 38 -1.41 3.84 -11.02
C ARG A 38 -1.35 5.00 -12.02
N GLY A 39 -2.34 5.88 -11.99
CA GLY A 39 -2.42 7.09 -12.81
C GLY A 39 -1.67 8.30 -12.25
N ALA A 40 -0.94 8.17 -11.14
CA ALA A 40 -0.25 9.28 -10.47
C ALA A 40 0.88 9.92 -11.30
N GLY A 41 1.22 9.36 -12.46
CA GLY A 41 2.20 9.93 -13.40
C GLY A 41 3.66 9.75 -12.97
N ILE A 42 3.93 8.80 -12.06
CA ILE A 42 5.29 8.49 -11.63
C ILE A 42 5.95 7.58 -12.68
N PRO A 43 7.03 8.04 -13.36
CA PRO A 43 7.64 7.28 -14.44
C PRO A 43 8.18 5.93 -13.97
N LYS A 44 8.00 4.89 -14.80
CA LYS A 44 8.52 3.53 -14.57
C LYS A 44 8.03 2.87 -13.26
N THR A 45 6.99 3.42 -12.63
CA THR A 45 6.42 2.85 -11.41
C THR A 45 5.26 1.92 -11.71
N ALA A 46 5.27 0.73 -11.11
CA ALA A 46 4.19 -0.22 -11.16
C ALA A 46 3.68 -0.52 -9.74
N VAL A 47 2.36 -0.60 -9.61
CA VAL A 47 1.69 -0.85 -8.33
C VAL A 47 0.83 -2.11 -8.42
N SER A 48 1.13 -3.09 -7.57
CA SER A 48 0.43 -4.38 -7.49
C SER A 48 -0.03 -4.67 -6.06
N LEU A 49 -1.06 -5.52 -5.96
CA LEU A 49 -1.64 -5.97 -4.70
C LEU A 49 -1.71 -7.48 -4.73
N GLU A 50 -1.29 -8.11 -3.64
CA GLU A 50 -1.30 -9.56 -3.50
C GLU A 50 -1.92 -9.95 -2.17
N SER A 51 -2.81 -10.94 -2.16
CA SER A 51 -3.29 -11.53 -0.89
C SER A 51 -2.15 -12.31 -0.24
N MET A 52 -1.83 -12.00 1.00
CA MET A 52 -0.78 -12.66 1.77
C MET A 52 -1.38 -13.33 3.01
N THR A 53 -0.83 -14.48 3.39
CA THR A 53 -1.09 -15.09 4.70
C THR A 53 0.23 -15.24 5.46
N LYS A 54 0.30 -14.70 6.67
CA LYS A 54 1.48 -14.82 7.54
C LYS A 54 1.02 -15.22 8.94
N CYS A 55 1.57 -16.32 9.46
CA CYS A 55 1.21 -16.85 10.78
C CYS A 55 -0.31 -17.08 10.98
N GLY A 56 -1.04 -17.41 9.91
CA GLY A 56 -2.50 -17.61 9.94
C GLY A 56 -3.34 -16.34 9.83
N ILE A 57 -2.71 -15.17 9.71
CA ILE A 57 -3.39 -13.89 9.47
C ILE A 57 -3.39 -13.63 7.97
N VAL A 58 -4.58 -13.41 7.40
CA VAL A 58 -4.77 -13.02 6.00
C VAL A 58 -4.81 -11.49 5.92
N GLY A 59 -4.12 -10.93 4.92
CA GLY A 59 -4.19 -9.52 4.61
C GLY A 59 -3.71 -9.25 3.19
N THR A 60 -3.75 -7.99 2.79
CA THR A 60 -3.26 -7.53 1.49
C THR A 60 -1.85 -7.00 1.63
N HIS A 61 -0.97 -7.37 0.70
CA HIS A 61 0.36 -6.81 0.56
C HIS A 61 0.34 -5.85 -0.63
N PHE A 62 0.82 -4.62 -0.42
CA PHE A 62 0.92 -3.60 -1.45
C PHE A 62 2.37 -3.49 -1.92
N THR A 63 2.63 -3.71 -3.20
CA THR A 63 4.00 -3.67 -3.75
C THR A 63 4.12 -2.54 -4.75
N VAL A 64 5.19 -1.75 -4.59
CA VAL A 64 5.58 -0.70 -5.53
C VAL A 64 6.92 -1.09 -6.13
N ARG A 65 7.00 -1.09 -7.47
CA ARG A 65 8.24 -1.36 -8.19
C ARG A 65 8.61 -0.17 -9.06
N VAL A 66 9.88 0.20 -9.05
CA VAL A 66 10.45 1.23 -9.94
C VAL A 66 11.38 0.51 -10.92
N ASP A 67 11.16 0.71 -12.23
CA ASP A 67 11.90 -0.01 -13.28
C ASP A 67 11.81 -1.55 -13.15
N GLY A 68 10.76 -2.05 -12.49
CA GLY A 68 10.53 -3.48 -12.28
C GLY A 68 11.17 -4.07 -11.02
N GLU A 69 11.89 -3.26 -10.23
CA GLU A 69 12.54 -3.68 -8.99
C GLU A 69 11.92 -2.99 -7.76
N GLU A 70 11.98 -3.67 -6.61
CA GLU A 70 11.61 -3.10 -5.32
C GLU A 70 12.82 -2.35 -4.75
N GLU A 71 12.60 -1.14 -4.25
CA GLU A 71 13.69 -0.30 -3.73
C GLU A 71 14.11 -0.79 -2.34
N ALA A 72 15.42 -0.80 -2.08
CA ALA A 72 15.95 -1.07 -0.75
C ALA A 72 15.78 0.18 0.13
N SER A 73 15.38 -0.02 1.38
CA SER A 73 15.39 1.07 2.36
C SER A 73 16.83 1.41 2.74
N GLU A 74 17.21 2.68 2.59
CA GLU A 74 18.51 3.21 3.01
C GLU A 74 18.61 3.38 4.54
N ASP A 75 17.49 3.24 5.26
CA ASP A 75 17.39 3.42 6.72
C ASP A 75 17.74 2.13 7.51
N VAL A 76 18.12 1.06 6.82
CA VAL A 76 18.52 -0.22 7.43
C VAL A 76 20.03 -0.16 7.74
N HIS A 77 20.38 0.16 9.00
CA HIS A 77 21.76 0.15 9.52
C HIS A 77 21.96 -0.97 10.55
#